data_AF-A0A164JC47-F1
#
_entry.id   AF-A0A164JC47-F1
#
_cell.length_a   1.000
_cell.length_b   1.000
_cell.length_c   1.000
_cell.angle_alpha   90.00
_cell.angle_beta   90.00
_cell.angle_gamma   90.00
#
_symmetry.space_group_name_H-M   'P 1'
#
loop_
_entity.id
_entity.type
_entity.pdbx_description
1 polymer ?
#
loop_
_entity_poly.entity_id
_entity_poly.type
_entity_poly.pdbx_seq_one_letter_code
_entity_poly.pdbx_strand_id
1 'polypeptide(L)'
;MLFEAAYYQARDGGLARRLVAAEAAVASPMDIQAGIDSIPAATTFCARIQRLRPDLYDVQIREDRPAEPQNVWRQRIATSDSDGHTMITAITAV
;
A
#
# COMPACT_ATOMS: atom_id res chain seq x y z
N MET A 1 -0.46 -4.44 -6.49
CA MET A 1 -1.46 -5.28 -5.80
C MET A 1 -2.67 -4.38 -5.56
N LEU A 2 -3.82 -4.91 -5.10
CA LEU A 2 -5.03 -4.09 -4.97
C LEU A 2 -4.87 -2.93 -3.97
N PHE A 3 -4.05 -3.10 -2.93
CA PHE A 3 -3.78 -2.05 -1.95
C PHE A 3 -3.07 -0.84 -2.56
N GLU A 4 -1.98 -1.02 -3.34
CA GLU A 4 -1.31 0.12 -4.00
C GLU A 4 -2.20 0.77 -5.06
N ALA A 5 -3.06 -0.01 -5.73
CA ALA A 5 -4.02 0.55 -6.68
C ALA A 5 -5.06 1.42 -5.96
N ALA A 6 -5.60 0.98 -4.82
CA ALA A 6 -6.49 1.80 -4.01
C ALA A 6 -5.80 3.07 -3.48
N TYR A 7 -4.53 2.96 -3.06
CA TYR A 7 -3.77 4.05 -2.48
C TYR A 7 -3.35 5.11 -3.52
N TYR A 8 -2.75 4.69 -4.64
CA TYR A 8 -2.14 5.62 -5.61
C TYR A 8 -3.02 5.93 -6.83
N GLN A 9 -3.84 4.98 -7.31
CA GLN A 9 -4.70 5.20 -8.47
C GLN A 9 -6.08 5.71 -8.05
N ALA A 10 -6.76 4.98 -7.16
CA ALA A 10 -8.09 5.38 -6.69
C ALA A 10 -8.02 6.52 -5.66
N ARG A 11 -6.86 6.68 -5.00
CA ARG A 11 -6.62 7.68 -3.95
C ARG A 11 -7.69 7.65 -2.84
N ASP A 12 -8.08 6.44 -2.44
CA ASP A 12 -9.17 6.19 -1.48
C ASP A 12 -8.67 5.31 -0.31
N GLY A 13 -8.51 5.93 0.86
CA GLY A 13 -8.07 5.27 2.08
C GLY A 13 -9.08 4.25 2.63
N GLY A 14 -10.37 4.41 2.34
CA GLY A 14 -11.41 3.44 2.69
C GLY A 14 -11.34 2.17 1.84
N LEU A 15 -11.13 2.31 0.52
CA LEU A 15 -10.84 1.16 -0.36
C LEU A 15 -9.55 0.44 0.07
N ALA A 16 -8.50 1.19 0.38
CA ALA A 16 -7.25 0.59 0.86
C ALA A 16 -7.45 -0.17 2.18
N ARG A 17 -8.16 0.40 3.16
CA ARG A 17 -8.37 -0.25 4.46
C ARG A 17 -9.24 -1.51 4.38
N ARG A 18 -10.19 -1.58 3.43
CA ARG A 18 -11.03 -2.77 3.20
C ARG A 18 -10.25 -4.01 2.76
N LEU A 19 -9.03 -3.84 2.25
CA LEU A 19 -8.15 -4.94 1.82
C LEU A 19 -7.24 -5.44 2.96
N VAL A 20 -7.36 -4.84 4.14
CA VAL A 20 -6.54 -5.11 5.31
C VAL A 20 -7.42 -5.76 6.37
N ALA A 21 -6.92 -6.81 7.01
CA ALA A 21 -7.62 -7.50 8.09
C ALA A 21 -7.99 -6.51 9.20
N ALA A 22 -9.11 -6.73 9.88
CA ALA A 22 -9.64 -5.78 10.85
C ALA A 22 -8.67 -5.60 12.03
N GLU A 23 -8.07 -6.70 12.47
CA GLU A 23 -7.12 -6.82 13.56
C GLU A 23 -5.67 -6.45 13.19
N ALA A 24 -5.38 -6.24 11.90
CA ALA A 24 -4.04 -5.86 11.48
C ALA A 24 -3.65 -4.49 12.06
N ALA A 25 -2.41 -4.39 12.53
CA ALA A 25 -1.81 -3.15 13.02
C ALA A 25 -1.41 -2.22 11.84
N VAL A 26 -2.41 -1.83 11.06
CA VAL A 26 -2.28 -0.89 9.93
C VAL A 26 -3.17 0.32 10.21
N ALA A 27 -2.73 1.48 9.71
CA ALA A 27 -3.38 2.77 9.88
C ALA A 27 -4.90 2.74 9.61
N SER A 28 -5.64 3.63 10.28
CA SER A 28 -7.09 3.78 10.07
C SER A 28 -7.40 4.31 8.65
N PRO A 29 -8.65 4.18 8.14
CA PRO A 29 -8.99 4.75 6.84
C PRO A 29 -8.66 6.25 6.72
N MET A 30 -8.85 7.01 7.82
CA MET A 30 -8.58 8.44 7.88
C MET A 30 -7.07 8.73 7.84
N ASP A 31 -6.27 7.97 8.57
CA ASP A 31 -4.81 8.15 8.58
C ASP A 31 -4.19 7.73 7.23
N ILE A 32 -4.71 6.67 6.61
CA ILE A 32 -4.34 6.28 5.24
C ILE A 32 -4.70 7.41 4.27
N GLN A 33 -5.90 7.97 4.37
CA GLN A 33 -6.32 9.08 3.52
C GLN A 33 -5.41 10.31 3.71
N ALA A 34 -5.04 10.65 4.95
CA ALA A 34 -4.09 11.72 5.21
C ALA A 34 -2.73 11.48 4.54
N GLY A 35 -2.24 10.23 4.54
CA GLY A 35 -1.07 9.82 3.79
C GLY A 35 -1.22 10.01 2.28
N ILE A 36 -2.36 9.61 1.71
CA ILE A 36 -2.67 9.80 0.28
C ILE A 36 -2.73 11.29 -0.08
N ASP A 37 -3.39 12.10 0.74
CA ASP A 37 -3.60 13.53 0.50
C ASP A 37 -2.28 14.32 0.61
N SER A 38 -1.30 13.81 1.35
CA SER A 38 0.05 14.37 1.38
C SER A 38 0.84 14.22 0.07
N ILE A 39 0.38 13.35 -0.83
CA ILE A 39 1.04 13.08 -2.11
C ILE A 39 0.38 13.92 -3.21
N PRO A 40 1.14 14.76 -3.93
CA PRO A 40 0.62 15.56 -5.03
C PRO A 40 -0.18 14.74 -6.05
N ALA A 41 -1.29 15.27 -6.56
CA ALA A 41 -2.14 14.55 -7.52
C ALA A 41 -1.43 14.25 -8.85
N ALA A 42 -0.43 15.06 -9.22
CA ALA A 42 0.39 14.86 -10.42
C ALA A 42 1.54 13.84 -10.21
N THR A 43 1.65 13.22 -9.03
CA THR A 43 2.64 12.18 -8.77
C THR A 43 2.36 10.96 -9.61
N THR A 44 3.37 10.51 -10.35
CA THR A 44 3.33 9.18 -10.97
C THR A 44 4.01 8.18 -10.05
N PHE A 45 3.57 6.93 -10.08
CA PHE A 45 4.14 5.90 -9.24
C PHE A 45 4.40 4.61 -10.02
N CYS A 46 5.40 3.86 -9.58
CA CYS A 46 5.67 2.51 -10.07
C CYS A 46 5.80 1.59 -8.86
N ALA A 47 4.93 0.57 -8.79
CA ALA A 47 4.99 -0.46 -7.77
C ALA A 47 5.58 -1.74 -8.35
N ARG A 48 6.72 -2.18 -7.82
CA ARG A 48 7.34 -3.48 -8.10
C ARG A 48 7.05 -4.41 -6.94
N ILE A 49 6.42 -5.53 -7.23
CA ILE A 49 6.00 -6.51 -6.22
C ILE A 49 6.69 -7.83 -6.51
N GLN A 50 7.39 -8.37 -5.52
CA GLN A 50 8.04 -9.66 -5.58
C GLN A 50 7.51 -10.56 -4.48
N ARG A 51 6.93 -11.70 -4.86
CA ARG A 51 6.55 -12.72 -3.89
C ARG A 51 7.81 -13.38 -3.33
N LEU A 52 7.96 -13.41 -2.02
CA LEU A 52 9.06 -14.06 -1.31
C LEU A 52 8.66 -15.45 -0.82
N ARG A 53 7.44 -15.56 -0.30
CA ARG A 53 6.78 -16.80 0.15
C ARG A 53 5.26 -16.68 -0.13
N PRO A 54 4.45 -17.75 -0.01
CA PRO A 54 3.02 -17.69 -0.35
C PRO A 54 2.25 -16.54 0.29
N ASP A 55 2.61 -16.16 1.52
CA ASP A 55 1.98 -15.18 2.39
C ASP A 55 2.79 -13.88 2.55
N LEU A 56 3.90 -13.72 1.82
CA LEU A 56 4.87 -12.65 2.06
C LEU A 56 5.42 -12.05 0.77
N TYR A 57 5.34 -10.73 0.66
CA TYR A 57 5.73 -9.98 -0.53
C TYR A 57 6.67 -8.85 -0.15
N ASP A 58 7.68 -8.63 -0.99
CA ASP A 58 8.49 -7.41 -1.01
C ASP A 58 7.86 -6.45 -2.01
N VAL A 59 7.61 -5.22 -1.57
CA VAL A 59 6.98 -4.17 -2.36
C VAL A 59 7.89 -2.96 -2.36
N GLN A 60 8.32 -2.57 -3.55
CA GLN A 60 9.04 -1.33 -3.79
C GLN A 60 8.12 -0.37 -4.54
N ILE A 61 7.92 0.81 -3.98
CA ILE A 61 7.16 1.88 -4.63
C ILE A 61 8.11 3.02 -4.93
N ARG A 62 8.11 3.45 -6.18
CA ARG A 62 8.84 4.62 -6.65
C ARG A 62 7.82 5.70 -6.96
N GLU A 63 7.95 6.85 -6.32
CA GLU A 63 7.16 8.04 -6.58
C GLU A 63 8.00 9.06 -7.33
N ASP A 64 7.47 9.54 -8.45
CA ASP A 64 8.02 10.65 -9.20
C ASP A 64 7.09 11.86 -9.00
N ARG A 65 7.60 12.83 -8.24
CA ARG A 65 6.86 14.01 -7.79
C ARG A 65 7.40 15.23 -8.53
N PRO A 66 6.52 16.11 -9.05
CA PRO A 66 6.98 17.31 -9.75
C PRO A 66 7.89 18.18 -8.88
N ALA A 67 9.07 18.54 -9.41
CA ALA A 67 10.05 19.41 -8.74
C ALA A 67 10.61 18.87 -7.41
N GLU A 68 10.40 17.60 -7.08
CA GLU A 68 10.98 16.93 -5.92
C GLU A 68 11.91 15.80 -6.38
N PRO A 69 12.94 15.45 -5.58
CA PRO A 69 13.69 14.23 -5.80
C PRO A 69 12.77 13.00 -5.78
N GLN A 70 13.12 12.00 -6.58
CA GLN A 70 12.38 10.75 -6.63
C GLN A 70 12.41 10.06 -5.26
N ASN A 71 11.24 9.68 -4.76
CA ASN A 71 11.10 8.95 -3.50
C ASN A 71 10.98 7.45 -3.77
N VAL A 72 11.64 6.63 -2.95
CA VAL A 72 11.57 5.16 -3.02
C VAL A 72 11.21 4.61 -1.65
N TRP A 73 10.07 3.95 -1.59
CA TRP A 73 9.57 3.25 -0.41
C TRP A 73 9.77 1.75 -0.59
N ARG A 74 10.21 1.08 0.47
CA ARG A 74 10.30 -0.37 0.51
C ARG A 74 9.48 -0.90 1.68
N GLN A 75 8.70 -1.93 1.40
CA GLN A 75 7.71 -2.46 2.31
C GLN A 75 7.70 -3.98 2.24
N ARG A 76 7.52 -4.62 3.39
CA ARG A 76 7.15 -6.02 3.51
C ARG A 76 5.66 -6.11 3.76
N ILE A 77 4.96 -6.87 2.93
CA ILE A 77 3.51 -7.08 3.07
C ILE A 77 3.25 -8.54 3.35
N ALA A 78 2.61 -8.80 4.49
CA ALA A 78 2.13 -10.12 4.87
C ALA A 78 0.63 -10.22 4.56
N THR A 79 0.21 -11.38 4.06
CA THR A 79 -1.19 -11.66 3.73
C THR A 79 -1.64 -12.97 4.33
N SER A 80 -2.92 -13.09 4.64
CA SER A 80 -3.57 -14.36 4.93
C SER A 80 -4.81 -14.51 4.06
N ASP A 81 -5.13 -15.73 3.66
CA ASP A 81 -6.42 -16.04 3.10
C ASP A 81 -7.42 -16.22 4.25
N SER A 82 -8.54 -15.50 4.21
CA SER A 82 -9.68 -15.63 5.12
C SER A 82 -10.96 -15.57 4.32
N ASP A 83 -11.88 -16.50 4.55
CA ASP A 83 -13.21 -16.52 3.90
C ASP A 83 -13.16 -16.44 2.35
N GLY A 84 -12.12 -17.03 1.74
CA GLY A 84 -11.92 -17.00 0.29
C GLY A 84 -11.35 -15.68 -0.26
N HIS A 85 -10.96 -14.75 0.61
CA HIS A 85 -10.34 -13.48 0.26
C HIS A 85 -8.94 -13.37 0.85
N THR A 86 -7.98 -12.93 0.04
CA THR A 86 -6.65 -12.57 0.54
C THR A 86 -6.69 -11.20 1.20
N MET A 87 -6.42 -11.15 2.51
CA MET A 87 -6.36 -9.93 3.30
C MET A 87 -4.93 -9.62 3.70
N ILE A 88 -4.57 -8.34 3.77
CA ILE A 88 -3.28 -7.90 4.30
C ILE A 88 -3.33 -7.96 5.83
N THR A 89 -2.37 -8.64 6.45
CA THR A 89 -2.27 -8.78 7.91
C THR A 89 -1.20 -7.89 8.52
N ALA A 90 -0.21 -7.46 7.73
CA ALA A 90 0.79 -6.48 8.15
C ALA A 90 1.43 -5.77 6.95
N ILE A 91 1.83 -4.51 7.17
CA ILE A 91 2.68 -3.72 6.27
C ILE A 91 3.81 -3.12 7.12
N THR A 92 5.05 -3.42 6.78
CA THR A 92 6.22 -2.95 7.53
C THR A 92 7.23 -2.32 6.57
N ALA A 93 7.75 -1.14 6.89
CA ALA A 93 8.87 -0.56 6.14
C ALA A 93 10.15 -1.41 6.31
N VAL A 94 10.96 -1.54 5.26
CA VAL A 94 12.22 -2.32 5.26
C VAL A 94 13.39 -1.57 4.65
#